data_AF-A0A914UTD7-F1
#
_entry.id   AF-A0A914UTD7-F1
#
_cell.length_a   1.000
_cell.length_b   1.000
_cell.length_c   1.000
_cell.angle_alpha   90.00
_cell.angle_beta   90.00
_cell.angle_gamma   90.00
#
_symmetry.space_group_name_H-M   'P 1'
#
loop_
_entity.id
_entity.type
_entity.pdbx_description
1 polymer ?
#
loop_
_entity_poly.entity_id
_entity_poly.type
_entity_poly.pdbx_seq_one_letter_code
_entity_poly.pdbx_strand_id
1 'polypeptide(L)'
;MAALDDYTTNNRGDIGRVLREATMGPMARLLTDAHRAALIDEAAVTAAVAKLIQQSCEKIDSTRRAAATALSSLVHSTDLPLAHRPILHEVYQDLFELEQRGEAPAVDWHMGSCFDRLALLLDCDAYLYHVVLGFVVSAGGVTESTMRSASEALLRHLTVISESPKKMDKFLRTLAGVFADFIKCDRVTIPLMSVLEQILTAGLLQLYEADPDSSSSLSRLVDLTAQEGAAKRNPRKTKSALSVLCGMLQLSSNSKLWSKSAAIIVQSLCSSLPTVRRSTAEQFYEALLTYGCLDNHTEIVMTMLS
;
A
#
# COMPACT_ATOMS: atom_id res chain seq x y z
N MET A 1 15.01 14.42 9.22
CA MET A 1 14.12 13.25 9.01
C MET A 1 12.73 13.44 9.62
N ALA A 2 12.56 13.87 10.88
CA ALA A 2 11.24 14.04 11.51
C ALA A 2 10.24 14.91 10.70
N ALA A 3 10.73 15.91 9.99
CA ALA A 3 9.93 16.73 9.08
C ALA A 3 9.19 15.91 8.00
N LEU A 4 9.75 14.79 7.54
CA LEU A 4 9.13 13.91 6.55
C LEU A 4 7.94 13.11 7.10
N ASP A 5 7.80 13.03 8.42
CA ASP A 5 6.70 12.36 9.09
C ASP A 5 5.55 13.34 9.45
N ASP A 6 5.67 14.61 9.05
CA ASP A 6 4.62 15.61 9.30
C ASP A 6 3.45 15.45 8.32
N TYR A 7 2.44 14.71 8.79
CA TYR A 7 1.14 14.55 8.14
C TYR A 7 0.04 15.37 8.81
N THR A 8 0.39 16.49 9.44
CA THR A 8 -0.58 17.36 10.10
C THR A 8 -1.62 17.86 9.10
N THR A 9 -2.89 17.73 9.47
CA THR A 9 -4.03 18.18 8.67
C THR A 9 -4.80 19.29 9.38
N ASN A 10 -5.42 20.16 8.60
CA ASN A 10 -6.44 21.10 9.08
C ASN A 10 -7.63 21.12 8.11
N ASN A 11 -8.54 22.08 8.27
CA ASN A 11 -9.73 22.23 7.41
C ASN A 11 -9.42 22.46 5.91
N ARG A 12 -8.17 22.78 5.55
CA ARG A 12 -7.68 22.96 4.17
C ARG A 12 -6.97 21.71 3.62
N GLY A 13 -6.86 20.65 4.42
CA GLY A 13 -6.18 19.41 4.04
C GLY A 13 -4.81 19.24 4.72
N ASP A 14 -3.92 18.52 4.04
CA ASP A 14 -2.57 18.20 4.49
C ASP A 14 -1.67 19.45 4.45
N ILE A 15 -1.44 20.07 5.62
CA ILE A 15 -0.57 21.24 5.75
C ILE A 15 0.89 20.82 5.99
N GLY A 16 1.10 19.66 6.60
CA GLY A 16 2.43 19.09 6.82
C GLY A 16 3.19 18.85 5.51
N ARG A 17 2.48 18.65 4.39
CA ARG A 17 3.08 18.57 3.05
C ARG A 17 4.06 19.70 2.73
N VAL A 18 3.79 20.94 3.19
CA VAL A 18 4.65 22.10 2.89
C VAL A 18 6.01 21.92 3.56
N LEU A 19 6.01 21.46 4.81
CA LEU A 19 7.24 21.16 5.55
C LEU A 19 7.97 19.96 4.92
N ARG A 20 7.24 18.91 4.55
CA ARG A 20 7.81 17.74 3.86
C ARG A 20 8.52 18.16 2.57
N GLU A 21 7.82 18.84 1.66
CA GLU A 21 8.36 19.27 0.37
C GLU A 21 9.56 20.22 0.52
N ALA A 22 9.47 21.21 1.41
CA ALA A 22 10.54 22.18 1.63
C ALA A 22 11.83 21.55 2.21
N THR A 23 11.73 20.39 2.86
CA THR A 23 12.87 19.76 3.55
C THR A 23 13.60 18.72 2.72
N MET A 24 12.98 18.13 1.70
CA MET A 24 13.58 17.04 0.91
C MET A 24 14.88 17.45 0.21
N GLY A 25 14.88 18.60 -0.49
CA GLY A 25 16.05 19.12 -1.18
C GLY A 25 17.23 19.43 -0.24
N PRO A 26 17.02 20.25 0.82
CA PRO A 26 18.05 20.49 1.83
C PRO A 26 18.54 19.21 2.51
N MET A 27 17.64 18.27 2.80
CA MET A 27 18.01 16.99 3.41
C MET A 27 18.94 16.19 2.50
N ALA A 28 18.69 16.13 1.19
CA ALA A 28 19.58 15.44 0.26
C ALA A 28 21.02 16.00 0.30
N ARG A 29 21.16 17.34 0.32
CA ARG A 29 22.48 17.99 0.43
C ARG A 29 23.15 17.69 1.76
N LEU A 30 22.41 17.82 2.86
CA LEU A 30 22.91 17.57 4.21
C LEU A 30 23.32 16.11 4.43
N LEU A 31 22.64 15.15 3.80
CA LEU A 31 23.02 13.73 3.88
C LEU A 31 24.42 13.51 3.28
N THR A 32 24.68 14.06 2.09
CA THR A 32 26.00 13.96 1.44
C THR A 32 27.09 14.59 2.31
N ASP A 33 26.87 15.80 2.84
CA ASP A 33 27.86 16.50 3.64
C ASP A 33 28.09 15.82 5.00
N ALA A 34 27.03 15.36 5.67
CA ALA A 34 27.12 14.67 6.94
C ALA A 34 27.83 13.31 6.81
N HIS A 35 27.59 12.57 5.73
CA HIS A 35 28.29 11.32 5.47
C HIS A 35 29.77 11.56 5.17
N ARG A 36 30.10 12.56 4.34
CA ARG A 36 31.49 12.95 4.06
C ARG A 36 32.24 13.36 5.33
N ALA A 37 31.55 14.01 6.27
CA ALA A 37 32.08 14.38 7.58
C ALA A 37 32.08 13.23 8.61
N ALA A 38 31.72 12.00 8.21
CA ALA A 38 31.61 10.82 9.07
C ALA A 38 30.68 11.02 10.30
N LEU A 39 29.67 11.89 10.17
CA LEU A 39 28.67 12.16 11.22
C LEU A 39 27.51 11.16 11.20
N ILE A 40 27.32 10.46 10.09
CA ILE A 40 26.27 9.47 9.88
C ILE A 40 26.85 8.22 9.20
N ASP A 41 26.28 7.07 9.54
CA ASP A 41 26.64 5.78 8.96
C ASP A 41 25.73 5.42 7.75
N GLU A 42 26.05 4.30 7.10
CA GLU A 42 25.28 3.78 5.97
C GLU A 42 23.82 3.43 6.34
N ALA A 43 23.58 3.02 7.58
CA ALA A 43 22.23 2.73 8.06
C ALA A 43 21.38 4.00 8.14
N ALA A 44 21.93 5.11 8.63
CA ALA A 44 21.27 6.40 8.66
C ALA A 44 21.02 6.95 7.24
N VAL A 45 21.97 6.78 6.31
CA VAL A 45 21.78 7.12 4.89
C VAL A 45 20.62 6.32 4.30
N THR A 46 20.62 5.00 4.50
CA THR A 46 19.58 4.10 4.00
C THR A 46 18.21 4.48 4.56
N ALA A 47 18.10 4.76 5.86
CA ALA A 47 16.86 5.19 6.48
C ALA A 47 16.34 6.52 5.91
N ALA A 48 17.22 7.50 5.69
CA ALA A 48 16.83 8.78 5.13
C ALA A 48 16.38 8.68 3.67
N VAL A 49 17.08 7.87 2.87
CA VAL A 49 16.72 7.55 1.48
C VAL A 49 15.39 6.79 1.42
N ALA A 50 15.16 5.83 2.32
CA ALA A 50 13.90 5.11 2.41
C ALA A 50 12.71 6.06 2.64
N LYS A 51 12.87 7.06 3.51
CA LYS A 51 11.83 8.09 3.72
C LYS A 51 11.61 8.96 2.49
N LEU A 52 12.65 9.35 1.76
CA LEU A 52 12.48 10.06 0.49
C LEU A 52 11.73 9.20 -0.53
N ILE A 53 12.09 7.92 -0.64
CA ILE A 53 11.42 6.97 -1.55
C ILE A 53 9.94 6.86 -1.20
N GLN A 54 9.58 6.73 0.08
CA GLN A 54 8.18 6.74 0.50
C GLN A 54 7.42 7.95 -0.04
N GLN A 55 7.99 9.16 0.13
CA GLN A 55 7.37 10.40 -0.35
C GLN A 55 7.22 10.42 -1.87
N SER A 56 8.16 9.82 -2.60
CA SER A 56 8.08 9.67 -4.07
C SER A 56 6.99 8.69 -4.52
N CYS A 57 6.52 7.81 -3.63
CA CYS A 57 5.44 6.85 -3.90
C CYS A 57 4.05 7.34 -3.45
N GLU A 58 3.94 8.50 -2.79
CA GLU A 58 2.67 8.98 -2.22
C GLU A 58 1.75 9.71 -3.22
N LYS A 59 0.49 9.89 -2.84
CA LYS A 59 -0.57 10.35 -3.76
C LYS A 59 -0.49 11.81 -4.23
N ILE A 60 0.35 12.64 -3.62
CA ILE A 60 0.42 14.08 -3.92
C ILE A 60 1.51 14.33 -4.96
N ASP A 61 1.11 14.84 -6.13
CA ASP A 61 1.98 15.02 -7.29
C ASP A 61 3.18 15.95 -7.01
N SER A 62 2.96 17.06 -6.31
CA SER A 62 4.03 17.99 -5.90
C SER A 62 5.02 17.34 -4.94
N THR A 63 4.52 16.54 -3.99
CA THR A 63 5.33 15.81 -3.03
C THR A 63 6.17 14.73 -3.73
N ARG A 64 5.57 13.99 -4.69
CA ARG A 64 6.31 13.01 -5.49
C ARG A 64 7.44 13.67 -6.27
N ARG A 65 7.16 14.78 -6.96
CA ARG A 65 8.20 15.50 -7.70
C ARG A 65 9.31 15.99 -6.77
N ALA A 66 8.99 16.65 -5.65
CA ALA A 66 10.00 17.13 -4.71
C ALA A 66 10.91 16.01 -4.19
N ALA A 67 10.33 14.85 -3.86
CA ALA A 67 11.07 13.69 -3.40
C ALA A 67 11.95 13.09 -4.51
N ALA A 68 11.41 12.97 -5.72
CA ALA A 68 12.11 12.40 -6.86
C ALA A 68 13.26 13.31 -7.33
N THR A 69 13.10 14.64 -7.30
CA THR A 69 14.19 15.59 -7.57
C THR A 69 15.30 15.46 -6.53
N ALA A 70 14.95 15.34 -5.24
CA ALA A 70 15.93 15.11 -4.18
C ALA A 70 16.68 13.78 -4.38
N LEU A 71 15.97 12.69 -4.66
CA LEU A 71 16.56 11.37 -4.93
C LEU A 71 17.44 11.36 -6.16
N SER A 72 17.00 12.03 -7.23
CA SER A 72 17.80 12.19 -8.46
C SER A 72 19.14 12.85 -8.15
N SER A 73 19.17 13.90 -7.31
CA SER A 73 20.44 14.52 -6.89
C SER A 73 21.35 13.57 -6.09
N LEU A 74 20.78 12.69 -5.26
CA LEU A 74 21.55 11.72 -4.47
C LEU A 74 22.12 10.60 -5.35
N VAL A 75 21.35 10.14 -6.33
CA VAL A 75 21.74 9.06 -7.26
C VAL A 75 22.93 9.47 -8.13
N HIS A 76 23.03 10.74 -8.53
CA HIS A 76 24.18 11.25 -9.29
C HIS A 76 25.41 11.49 -8.40
N SER A 77 25.23 11.58 -7.08
CA SER A 77 26.36 11.67 -6.16
C SER A 77 27.04 10.31 -5.99
N THR A 78 28.34 10.23 -6.25
CA THR A 78 29.18 9.04 -6.00
C THR A 78 29.58 8.89 -4.54
N ASP A 79 29.33 9.91 -3.71
CA ASP A 79 29.88 10.02 -2.36
C ASP A 79 29.07 9.26 -1.31
N LEU A 80 27.85 8.81 -1.64
CA LEU A 80 26.96 8.13 -0.71
C LEU A 80 26.87 6.61 -0.95
N PRO A 81 26.95 5.77 0.09
CA PRO A 81 26.64 4.36 -0.03
C PRO A 81 25.12 4.18 -0.15
N LEU A 82 24.62 4.08 -1.38
CA LEU A 82 23.21 3.84 -1.67
C LEU A 82 22.98 2.35 -1.95
N ALA A 83 22.20 1.69 -1.09
CA ALA A 83 21.72 0.33 -1.36
C ALA A 83 20.91 0.31 -2.66
N HIS A 84 21.01 -0.77 -3.44
CA HIS A 84 20.32 -0.92 -4.73
C HIS A 84 20.51 0.25 -5.72
N ARG A 85 21.68 0.92 -5.69
CA ARG A 85 22.00 2.07 -6.56
C ARG A 85 21.63 1.90 -8.04
N PRO A 86 21.85 0.75 -8.71
CA PRO A 86 21.45 0.57 -10.11
C PRO A 86 19.94 0.77 -10.34
N ILE A 87 19.10 0.23 -9.45
CA ILE A 87 17.65 0.37 -9.54
C ILE A 87 17.25 1.82 -9.23
N LEU A 88 17.84 2.43 -8.19
CA LEU A 88 17.60 3.84 -7.90
C LEU A 88 17.98 4.75 -9.08
N HIS A 89 19.04 4.41 -9.80
CA HIS A 89 19.44 5.11 -11.01
C HIS A 89 18.39 4.99 -12.11
N GLU A 90 17.94 3.78 -12.43
CA GLU A 90 16.88 3.55 -13.42
C GLU A 90 15.60 4.35 -13.11
N VAL A 91 15.22 4.41 -11.82
CA VAL A 91 14.01 5.10 -11.39
C VAL A 91 14.17 6.63 -11.46
N TYR A 92 15.28 7.20 -10.96
CA TYR A 92 15.38 8.65 -10.69
C TYR A 92 16.40 9.41 -11.58
N GLN A 93 17.11 8.78 -12.50
CA GLN A 93 18.18 9.42 -13.30
C GLN A 93 17.77 10.69 -14.06
N ASP A 94 16.54 10.80 -14.55
CA ASP A 94 16.22 11.82 -15.55
C ASP A 94 15.91 13.22 -14.97
N LEU A 95 15.57 13.34 -13.68
CA LEU A 95 14.99 14.58 -13.16
C LEU A 95 15.99 15.72 -12.97
N PHE A 96 17.09 15.45 -12.27
CA PHE A 96 18.00 16.51 -11.82
C PHE A 96 18.76 17.16 -12.97
N GLU A 97 19.25 16.38 -13.93
CA GLU A 97 20.00 16.90 -15.07
C GLU A 97 19.11 17.66 -16.06
N LEU A 98 17.91 17.16 -16.33
CA LEU A 98 16.98 17.78 -17.29
C LEU A 98 16.38 19.08 -16.74
N GLU A 99 16.08 19.16 -15.44
CA GLU A 99 15.66 20.41 -14.79
C GLU A 99 16.76 21.49 -14.88
N GLN A 100 18.04 21.13 -14.73
CA GLN A 100 19.14 22.10 -14.90
C GLN A 100 19.30 22.59 -16.33
N ARG A 101 18.99 21.76 -17.32
CA ARG A 101 19.09 22.09 -18.75
C ARG A 101 17.83 22.76 -19.32
N GLY A 102 16.73 22.80 -18.54
CA GLY A 102 15.43 23.32 -18.99
C GLY A 102 14.72 22.37 -19.97
N GLU A 103 15.07 21.08 -19.94
CA GLU A 103 14.50 20.05 -20.80
C GLU A 103 13.37 19.29 -20.07
N ALA A 104 12.40 18.77 -20.83
CA ALA A 104 11.31 17.99 -20.26
C ALA A 104 11.81 16.59 -19.87
N PRO A 105 11.49 16.10 -18.65
CA PRO A 105 11.88 14.76 -18.24
C PRO A 105 11.17 13.67 -19.05
N ALA A 106 11.84 12.54 -19.27
CA ALA A 106 11.26 11.37 -19.95
C ALA A 106 10.02 10.82 -19.22
N VAL A 107 9.93 11.02 -17.90
CA VAL A 107 8.77 10.73 -17.07
C VAL A 107 8.29 12.01 -16.42
N ASP A 108 7.02 12.36 -16.63
CA ASP A 108 6.39 13.43 -15.86
C ASP A 108 5.96 12.91 -14.48
N TRP A 109 6.68 13.34 -13.46
CA TRP A 109 6.39 13.01 -12.06
C TRP A 109 5.12 13.67 -11.52
N HIS A 110 4.47 14.55 -12.30
CA HIS A 110 3.12 15.03 -12.02
C HIS A 110 2.05 14.05 -12.48
N MET A 111 2.39 13.09 -13.34
CA MET A 111 1.46 12.11 -13.88
C MET A 111 1.62 10.76 -13.18
N GLY A 112 0.58 9.93 -13.28
CA GLY A 112 0.57 8.58 -12.72
C GLY A 112 1.54 7.61 -13.40
N SER A 113 2.06 7.93 -14.59
CA SER A 113 3.01 7.07 -15.32
C SER A 113 4.33 6.83 -14.59
N CYS A 114 4.68 7.65 -13.59
CA CYS A 114 5.85 7.42 -12.74
C CYS A 114 5.75 6.13 -11.91
N PHE A 115 4.55 5.62 -11.64
CA PHE A 115 4.36 4.41 -10.84
C PHE A 115 4.95 3.16 -11.49
N ASP A 116 5.05 3.11 -12.82
CA ASP A 116 5.69 2.00 -13.53
C ASP A 116 7.18 1.90 -13.18
N ARG A 117 7.87 3.04 -13.04
CA ARG A 117 9.26 3.06 -12.55
C ARG A 117 9.33 2.80 -11.06
N LEU A 118 8.45 3.42 -10.26
CA LEU A 118 8.44 3.22 -8.81
C LEU A 118 8.20 1.76 -8.40
N ALA A 119 7.48 0.98 -9.22
CA ALA A 119 7.25 -0.43 -8.97
C ALA A 119 8.54 -1.27 -8.98
N LEU A 120 9.60 -0.82 -9.67
CA LEU A 120 10.92 -1.47 -9.62
C LEU A 120 11.51 -1.49 -8.21
N LEU A 121 11.12 -0.53 -7.37
CA LEU A 121 11.59 -0.44 -5.98
C LEU A 121 10.95 -1.51 -5.07
N LEU A 122 9.92 -2.22 -5.53
CA LEU A 122 9.33 -3.34 -4.79
C LEU A 122 10.27 -4.56 -4.72
N ASP A 123 11.30 -4.62 -5.58
CA ASP A 123 12.37 -5.62 -5.49
C ASP A 123 13.55 -5.15 -4.60
N CYS A 124 13.51 -3.94 -4.05
CA CYS A 124 14.57 -3.38 -3.22
C CYS A 124 14.33 -3.64 -1.73
N ASP A 125 14.93 -4.71 -1.20
CA ASP A 125 14.80 -5.14 0.20
C ASP A 125 15.06 -4.03 1.22
N ALA A 126 16.08 -3.18 0.98
CA ALA A 126 16.43 -2.09 1.88
C ALA A 126 15.32 -1.03 2.02
N TYR A 127 14.44 -0.92 1.02
CA TYR A 127 13.42 0.14 0.91
C TYR A 127 11.99 -0.39 0.89
N LEU A 128 11.80 -1.72 0.79
CA LEU A 128 10.52 -2.37 0.55
C LEU A 128 9.40 -1.89 1.49
N TYR A 129 9.67 -1.78 2.80
CA TYR A 129 8.69 -1.28 3.78
C TYR A 129 8.14 0.11 3.41
N HIS A 130 9.03 1.04 3.08
CA HIS A 130 8.71 2.43 2.78
C HIS A 130 8.06 2.57 1.39
N VAL A 131 8.48 1.73 0.43
CA VAL A 131 7.83 1.63 -0.87
C VAL A 131 6.39 1.14 -0.72
N VAL A 132 6.17 0.04 0.00
CA VAL A 132 4.83 -0.52 0.26
C VAL A 132 3.94 0.50 0.96
N LEU A 133 4.43 1.19 1.98
CA LEU A 133 3.68 2.23 2.68
C LEU A 133 3.25 3.37 1.73
N GLY A 134 4.16 3.85 0.88
CA GLY A 134 3.83 4.88 -0.12
C GLY A 134 2.81 4.40 -1.15
N PHE A 135 3.00 3.20 -1.70
CA PHE A 135 2.07 2.57 -2.65
C PHE A 135 0.69 2.37 -2.03
N VAL A 136 0.60 1.91 -0.78
CA VAL A 136 -0.67 1.73 -0.06
C VAL A 136 -1.49 3.01 -0.05
N VAL A 137 -0.86 4.14 0.29
CA VAL A 137 -1.55 5.45 0.36
C VAL A 137 -2.01 5.94 -1.02
N SER A 138 -1.31 5.56 -2.09
CA SER A 138 -1.62 5.92 -3.47
C SER A 138 -2.65 4.99 -4.11
N ALA A 139 -2.37 3.69 -4.18
CA ALA A 139 -3.18 2.65 -4.82
C ALA A 139 -4.50 2.36 -4.09
N GLY A 140 -4.56 2.58 -2.77
CA GLY A 140 -5.79 2.48 -1.98
C GLY A 140 -6.48 3.82 -1.72
N GLY A 141 -6.06 4.89 -2.38
CA GLY A 141 -6.47 6.26 -2.10
C GLY A 141 -7.93 6.58 -2.46
N VAL A 142 -8.22 7.84 -2.78
CA VAL A 142 -9.54 8.27 -3.32
C VAL A 142 -9.42 9.04 -4.63
N THR A 143 -8.20 9.44 -5.01
CA THR A 143 -7.93 10.18 -6.26
C THR A 143 -7.89 9.19 -7.41
N GLU A 144 -8.90 9.20 -8.27
CA GLU A 144 -9.14 8.15 -9.26
C GLU A 144 -7.96 7.90 -10.22
N SER A 145 -7.34 8.94 -10.77
CA SER A 145 -6.23 8.79 -11.72
C SER A 145 -4.95 8.27 -11.06
N THR A 146 -4.52 8.88 -9.95
CA THR A 146 -3.33 8.46 -9.19
C THR A 146 -3.50 7.06 -8.62
N MET A 147 -4.68 6.77 -8.07
CA MET A 147 -5.03 5.44 -7.56
C MET A 147 -4.92 4.39 -8.67
N ARG A 148 -5.52 4.66 -9.83
CA ARG A 148 -5.50 3.74 -10.97
C ARG A 148 -4.08 3.41 -11.39
N SER A 149 -3.25 4.42 -11.67
CA SER A 149 -1.87 4.17 -12.11
C SER A 149 -1.02 3.46 -11.05
N ALA A 150 -1.17 3.83 -9.77
CA ALA A 150 -0.45 3.16 -8.68
C ALA A 150 -0.90 1.71 -8.49
N SER A 151 -2.21 1.45 -8.54
CA SER A 151 -2.80 0.12 -8.44
C SER A 151 -2.38 -0.76 -9.62
N GLU A 152 -2.49 -0.27 -10.86
CA GLU A 152 -2.08 -1.01 -12.06
C GLU A 152 -0.59 -1.37 -12.04
N ALA A 153 0.29 -0.46 -11.59
CA ALA A 153 1.71 -0.74 -11.44
C ALA A 153 1.98 -1.77 -10.33
N LEU A 154 1.33 -1.64 -9.17
CA LEU A 154 1.46 -2.58 -8.06
C LEU A 154 0.97 -3.98 -8.46
N LEU A 155 -0.23 -4.08 -9.00
CA LEU A 155 -0.83 -5.36 -9.41
C LEU A 155 -0.02 -6.03 -10.52
N ARG A 156 0.49 -5.28 -11.50
CA ARG A 156 1.42 -5.84 -12.52
C ARG A 156 2.66 -6.44 -11.89
N HIS A 157 3.28 -5.75 -10.93
CA HIS A 157 4.43 -6.30 -10.20
C HIS A 157 4.04 -7.56 -9.41
N LEU A 158 2.91 -7.54 -8.71
CA LEU A 158 2.43 -8.69 -7.93
C LEU A 158 2.10 -9.89 -8.81
N THR A 159 1.59 -9.70 -10.03
CA THR A 159 1.41 -10.77 -11.02
C THR A 159 2.74 -11.43 -11.40
N VAL A 160 3.83 -10.68 -11.50
CA VAL A 160 5.15 -11.25 -11.81
C VAL A 160 5.67 -12.15 -10.68
N ILE A 161 5.31 -11.86 -9.43
CA ILE A 161 5.77 -12.61 -8.26
C ILE A 161 4.75 -13.59 -7.68
N SER A 162 3.53 -13.67 -8.25
CA SER A 162 2.40 -14.42 -7.69
C SER A 162 2.65 -15.92 -7.60
N GLU A 163 3.46 -16.49 -8.47
CA GLU A 163 3.82 -17.92 -8.44
C GLU A 163 5.00 -18.22 -7.50
N SER A 164 5.63 -17.21 -6.90
CA SER A 164 6.78 -17.38 -6.01
C SER A 164 6.34 -17.25 -4.55
N PRO A 165 6.20 -18.36 -3.80
CA PRO A 165 5.74 -18.31 -2.42
C PRO A 165 6.64 -17.44 -1.53
N LYS A 166 7.96 -17.47 -1.77
CA LYS A 166 8.93 -16.66 -1.01
C LYS A 166 8.75 -15.17 -1.24
N LYS A 167 8.60 -14.73 -2.50
CA LYS A 167 8.47 -13.30 -2.84
C LYS A 167 7.09 -12.78 -2.43
N MET A 168 6.02 -13.51 -2.74
CA MET A 168 4.67 -13.13 -2.35
C MET A 168 4.53 -13.04 -0.83
N ASP A 169 5.01 -14.04 -0.09
CA ASP A 169 4.95 -14.01 1.38
C ASP A 169 5.81 -12.88 1.97
N LYS A 170 6.93 -12.50 1.33
CA LYS A 170 7.72 -11.33 1.73
C LYS A 170 6.95 -10.03 1.57
N PHE A 171 6.26 -9.86 0.44
CA PHE A 171 5.39 -8.72 0.23
C PHE A 171 4.26 -8.68 1.27
N LEU A 172 3.55 -9.80 1.47
CA LEU A 172 2.46 -9.89 2.45
C LEU A 172 2.93 -9.66 3.89
N ARG A 173 4.10 -10.18 4.28
CA ARG A 173 4.72 -9.86 5.58
C ARG A 173 4.97 -8.38 5.74
N THR A 174 5.51 -7.73 4.70
CA THR A 174 5.78 -6.29 4.74
C THR A 174 4.49 -5.50 4.85
N LEU A 175 3.47 -5.86 4.05
CA LEU A 175 2.15 -5.25 4.10
C LEU A 175 1.50 -5.42 5.49
N ALA A 176 1.64 -6.59 6.11
CA ALA A 176 1.18 -6.85 7.47
C ALA A 176 1.92 -6.02 8.52
N GLY A 177 3.23 -5.82 8.34
CA GLY A 177 4.05 -4.93 9.16
C GLY A 177 3.57 -3.49 9.09
N VAL A 178 3.39 -2.95 7.88
CA VAL A 178 2.81 -1.62 7.67
C VAL A 178 1.42 -1.53 8.31
N PHE A 179 0.57 -2.55 8.14
CA PHE A 179 -0.76 -2.53 8.73
C PHE A 179 -0.72 -2.49 10.26
N ALA A 180 0.16 -3.29 10.88
CA ALA A 180 0.32 -3.34 12.33
C ALA A 180 0.82 -2.01 12.91
N ASP A 181 1.80 -1.38 12.27
CA ASP A 181 2.41 -0.12 12.73
C ASP A 181 1.45 1.07 12.64
N PHE A 182 0.47 1.00 11.75
CA PHE A 182 -0.48 2.07 11.49
C PHE A 182 -1.90 1.79 11.99
N ILE A 183 -2.10 0.82 12.88
CA ILE A 183 -3.40 0.57 13.52
C ILE A 183 -4.00 1.88 14.09
N LYS A 184 -5.31 2.09 13.87
CA LYS A 184 -6.05 3.32 14.17
C LYS A 184 -5.66 4.56 13.35
N CYS A 185 -4.75 4.46 12.38
CA CYS A 185 -4.42 5.53 11.44
C CYS A 185 -5.22 5.37 10.14
N ASP A 186 -6.41 5.97 10.08
CA ASP A 186 -7.33 5.86 8.93
C ASP A 186 -6.71 6.29 7.59
N ARG A 187 -5.72 7.19 7.63
CA ARG A 187 -4.95 7.62 6.45
C ARG A 187 -4.26 6.45 5.75
N VAL A 188 -3.89 5.40 6.50
CA VAL A 188 -3.14 4.25 6.00
C VAL A 188 -4.00 2.99 6.02
N THR A 189 -4.72 2.71 7.11
CA THR A 189 -5.42 1.42 7.25
C THR A 189 -6.58 1.24 6.28
N ILE A 190 -7.33 2.30 5.96
CA ILE A 190 -8.42 2.23 4.98
C ILE A 190 -7.86 1.98 3.57
N PRO A 191 -6.88 2.76 3.07
CA PRO A 191 -6.22 2.45 1.80
C PRO A 191 -5.58 1.06 1.76
N LEU A 192 -4.98 0.61 2.85
CA LEU A 192 -4.36 -0.71 2.92
C LEU A 192 -5.39 -1.82 2.72
N MET A 193 -6.55 -1.74 3.37
CA MET A 193 -7.64 -2.68 3.14
C MET A 193 -8.16 -2.62 1.70
N SER A 194 -8.20 -1.44 1.07
CA SER A 194 -8.54 -1.34 -0.36
C SER A 194 -7.50 -2.02 -1.26
N VAL A 195 -6.21 -1.91 -0.96
CA VAL A 195 -5.17 -2.65 -1.68
C VAL A 195 -5.31 -4.16 -1.49
N LEU A 196 -5.62 -4.63 -0.28
CA LEU A 196 -5.90 -6.05 -0.01
C LEU A 196 -7.10 -6.56 -0.82
N GLU A 197 -8.19 -5.80 -0.87
CA GLU A 197 -9.36 -6.09 -1.71
C GLU A 197 -8.96 -6.19 -3.19
N GLN A 198 -8.18 -5.23 -3.71
CA GLN A 198 -7.70 -5.27 -5.09
C GLN A 198 -6.85 -6.51 -5.40
N ILE A 199 -5.97 -6.91 -4.48
CA ILE A 199 -5.14 -8.12 -4.60
C ILE A 199 -6.00 -9.38 -4.65
N LEU A 200 -7.03 -9.47 -3.79
CA LEU A 200 -7.98 -10.58 -3.76
C LEU A 200 -8.79 -10.67 -5.05
N THR A 201 -9.36 -9.54 -5.49
CA THR A 201 -10.17 -9.45 -6.71
C THR A 201 -9.34 -9.77 -7.97
N ALA A 202 -8.06 -9.41 -7.98
CA ALA A 202 -7.14 -9.76 -9.06
C ALA A 202 -6.70 -11.24 -9.05
N GLY A 203 -7.12 -12.04 -8.06
CA GLY A 203 -6.77 -13.46 -7.97
C GLY A 203 -5.30 -13.72 -7.65
N LEU A 204 -4.57 -12.75 -7.10
CA LEU A 204 -3.11 -12.84 -6.93
C LEU A 204 -2.67 -13.73 -5.76
N LEU A 205 -3.62 -14.26 -5.00
CA LEU A 205 -3.39 -15.15 -3.86
C LEU A 205 -3.76 -16.61 -4.13
N GLN A 206 -3.95 -17.00 -5.40
CA GLN A 206 -4.26 -18.39 -5.82
C GLN A 206 -3.27 -19.42 -5.25
N LEU A 207 -2.00 -19.04 -5.06
CA LEU A 207 -0.99 -19.92 -4.48
C LEU A 207 -1.35 -20.42 -3.05
N TYR A 208 -2.23 -19.70 -2.36
CA TYR A 208 -2.73 -20.02 -1.02
C TYR A 208 -4.16 -20.59 -1.03
N GLU A 209 -4.80 -20.77 -2.19
CA GLU A 209 -6.21 -21.15 -2.28
C GLU A 209 -6.52 -22.47 -1.55
N ALA A 210 -5.70 -23.49 -1.77
CA ALA A 210 -5.89 -24.83 -1.20
C ALA A 210 -5.53 -24.93 0.29
N ASP A 211 -4.46 -24.23 0.72
CA ASP A 211 -4.02 -24.16 2.11
C ASP A 211 -3.71 -22.72 2.54
N PRO A 212 -4.75 -21.90 2.80
CA PRO A 212 -4.59 -20.51 3.21
C PRO A 212 -3.85 -20.35 4.54
N ASP A 213 -4.01 -21.34 5.42
CA ASP A 213 -3.46 -21.32 6.78
C ASP A 213 -1.92 -21.52 6.77
N SER A 214 -1.34 -21.93 5.64
CA SER A 214 0.11 -22.02 5.45
C SER A 214 0.82 -20.65 5.53
N SER A 215 0.13 -19.54 5.24
CA SER A 215 0.70 -18.20 5.33
C SER A 215 0.34 -17.50 6.65
N SER A 216 1.33 -17.43 7.55
CA SER A 216 1.22 -16.60 8.75
C SER A 216 0.96 -15.12 8.45
N SER A 217 1.43 -14.64 7.29
CA SER A 217 1.26 -13.26 6.82
C SER A 217 -0.20 -12.98 6.46
N LEU A 218 -0.85 -13.86 5.71
CA LEU A 218 -2.28 -13.75 5.41
C LEU A 218 -3.11 -13.83 6.69
N SER A 219 -2.77 -14.76 7.59
CA SER A 219 -3.43 -14.85 8.88
C SER A 219 -3.33 -13.56 9.68
N ARG A 220 -2.15 -12.96 9.71
CA ARG A 220 -1.92 -11.68 10.37
C ARG A 220 -2.72 -10.54 9.71
N LEU A 221 -2.82 -10.50 8.39
CA LEU A 221 -3.60 -9.49 7.66
C LEU A 221 -5.10 -9.60 7.96
N VAL A 222 -5.66 -10.82 8.02
CA VAL A 222 -7.06 -11.05 8.39
C VAL A 222 -7.32 -10.61 9.84
N ASP A 223 -6.40 -10.92 10.76
CA ASP A 223 -6.49 -10.49 12.16
C ASP A 223 -6.53 -8.97 12.29
N LEU A 224 -5.64 -8.27 11.59
CA LEU A 224 -5.56 -6.80 11.60
C LEU A 224 -6.79 -6.17 10.94
N THR A 225 -7.28 -6.75 9.85
CA THR A 225 -8.53 -6.36 9.18
C THR A 225 -9.72 -6.46 10.12
N ALA A 226 -9.86 -7.59 10.80
CA ALA A 226 -10.91 -7.83 11.78
C ALA A 226 -10.84 -6.82 12.94
N GLN A 227 -9.63 -6.57 13.45
CA GLN A 227 -9.39 -5.61 14.54
C GLN A 227 -9.79 -4.19 14.14
N GLU A 228 -9.42 -3.73 12.95
CA GLU A 228 -9.77 -2.39 12.47
C GLU A 228 -11.26 -2.27 12.11
N GLY A 229 -11.85 -3.32 11.53
CA GLY A 229 -13.27 -3.37 11.16
C GLY A 229 -14.22 -3.31 12.35
N ALA A 230 -13.81 -3.84 13.52
CA ALA A 230 -14.57 -3.83 14.76
C ALA A 230 -14.75 -2.42 15.39
N ALA A 231 -14.13 -1.39 14.82
CA ALA A 231 -14.23 -0.02 15.31
C ALA A 231 -15.65 0.56 15.12
N LYS A 232 -16.47 0.49 16.17
CA LYS A 232 -17.92 0.85 16.21
C LYS A 232 -18.32 2.24 15.70
N ARG A 233 -17.37 3.14 15.41
CA ARG A 233 -17.65 4.55 15.05
C ARG A 233 -17.21 4.96 13.65
N ASN A 234 -16.64 4.06 12.85
CA ASN A 234 -16.23 4.39 11.48
C ASN A 234 -16.85 3.40 10.46
N PRO A 235 -18.06 3.69 9.95
CA PRO A 235 -18.72 2.83 8.97
C PRO A 235 -17.91 2.63 7.68
N ARG A 236 -17.10 3.61 7.26
CA ARG A 236 -16.23 3.47 6.08
C ARG A 236 -15.16 2.42 6.31
N LYS A 237 -14.52 2.46 7.48
CA LYS A 237 -13.52 1.48 7.89
C LYS A 237 -14.12 0.07 7.99
N THR A 238 -15.29 -0.06 8.62
CA THR A 238 -16.01 -1.34 8.69
C THR A 238 -16.35 -1.86 7.29
N LYS A 239 -16.82 -1.01 6.38
CA LYS A 239 -17.08 -1.39 4.99
C LYS A 239 -15.82 -1.91 4.28
N SER A 240 -14.69 -1.20 4.38
CA SER A 240 -13.42 -1.64 3.78
C SER A 240 -12.92 -2.95 4.38
N ALA A 241 -13.09 -3.15 5.69
CA ALA A 241 -12.74 -4.43 6.33
C ALA A 241 -13.61 -5.58 5.83
N LEU A 242 -14.93 -5.35 5.68
CA LEU A 242 -15.86 -6.35 5.16
C LEU A 242 -15.55 -6.71 3.71
N SER A 243 -15.17 -5.76 2.85
CA SER A 243 -14.73 -6.04 1.48
C SER A 243 -13.60 -7.07 1.46
N VAL A 244 -12.57 -6.88 2.30
CA VAL A 244 -11.45 -7.81 2.42
C VAL A 244 -11.91 -9.17 2.94
N LEU A 245 -12.72 -9.20 4.01
CA LEU A 245 -13.20 -10.46 4.61
C LEU A 245 -14.12 -11.25 3.66
N CYS A 246 -14.95 -10.57 2.88
CA CYS A 246 -15.76 -11.19 1.83
C CYS A 246 -14.88 -11.76 0.71
N GLY A 247 -13.81 -11.05 0.31
CA GLY A 247 -12.83 -11.56 -0.64
C GLY A 247 -12.09 -12.80 -0.13
N MET A 248 -11.92 -12.98 1.18
CA MET A 248 -11.32 -14.20 1.76
C MET A 248 -12.21 -15.44 1.60
N LEU A 249 -13.49 -15.28 1.28
CA LEU A 249 -14.41 -16.41 1.07
C LEU A 249 -14.08 -17.22 -0.19
N GLN A 250 -13.27 -16.67 -1.10
CA GLN A 250 -12.77 -17.38 -2.28
C GLN A 250 -11.71 -18.45 -1.94
N LEU A 251 -11.15 -18.42 -0.73
CA LEU A 251 -10.15 -19.37 -0.27
C LEU A 251 -10.82 -20.63 0.33
N SER A 252 -10.06 -21.71 0.51
CA SER A 252 -10.58 -22.99 1.03
C SER A 252 -11.46 -22.84 2.27
N SER A 253 -12.71 -23.33 2.18
CA SER A 253 -13.73 -23.25 3.24
C SER A 253 -13.37 -24.06 4.50
N ASN A 254 -12.43 -25.00 4.38
CA ASN A 254 -11.90 -25.78 5.50
C ASN A 254 -10.84 -25.02 6.32
N SER A 255 -10.43 -23.83 5.88
CA SER A 255 -9.41 -23.03 6.57
C SER A 255 -9.95 -22.27 7.78
N LYS A 256 -9.07 -22.00 8.74
CA LYS A 256 -9.37 -21.15 9.89
C LYS A 256 -9.63 -19.72 9.45
N LEU A 257 -8.93 -19.26 8.41
CA LEU A 257 -9.12 -17.92 7.84
C LEU A 257 -10.50 -17.71 7.25
N TRP A 258 -10.97 -18.69 6.47
CA TRP A 258 -12.33 -18.66 5.93
C TRP A 258 -13.35 -18.62 7.07
N SER A 259 -13.24 -19.56 8.03
CA SER A 259 -14.17 -19.67 9.16
C SER A 259 -14.25 -18.38 9.98
N LYS A 260 -13.10 -17.74 10.22
CA LYS A 260 -13.02 -16.46 10.93
C LYS A 260 -13.68 -15.33 10.15
N SER A 261 -13.40 -15.25 8.85
CA SER A 261 -13.97 -14.21 7.98
C SER A 261 -15.48 -14.34 7.89
N ALA A 262 -15.99 -15.55 7.64
CA ALA A 262 -17.42 -15.85 7.61
C ALA A 262 -18.12 -15.49 8.93
N ALA A 263 -17.52 -15.84 10.08
CA ALA A 263 -18.09 -15.51 11.39
C ALA A 263 -18.26 -14.00 11.59
N ILE A 264 -17.27 -13.19 11.19
CA ILE A 264 -17.33 -11.73 11.30
C ILE A 264 -18.37 -11.13 10.34
N ILE A 265 -18.49 -11.67 9.12
CA ILE A 265 -19.52 -11.26 8.15
C ILE A 265 -20.91 -11.51 8.73
N VAL A 266 -21.18 -12.72 9.22
CA VAL A 266 -22.47 -13.07 9.82
C VAL A 266 -22.78 -12.20 11.04
N GLN A 267 -21.79 -11.95 11.90
CA GLN A 267 -21.96 -11.03 13.03
C GLN A 267 -22.30 -9.60 12.56
N SER A 268 -21.73 -9.16 11.45
CA SER A 268 -21.93 -7.81 10.90
C SER A 268 -23.30 -7.64 10.24
N LEU A 269 -23.90 -8.71 9.70
CA LEU A 269 -25.31 -8.73 9.26
C LEU A 269 -26.28 -8.45 10.42
N CYS A 270 -25.90 -8.82 11.65
CA CYS A 270 -26.67 -8.54 12.86
C CYS A 270 -26.25 -7.25 13.58
N SER A 271 -25.44 -6.39 12.96
CA SER A 271 -24.96 -5.14 13.56
C SER A 271 -26.11 -4.22 13.99
N SER A 272 -25.94 -3.48 15.09
CA SER A 272 -26.92 -2.45 15.49
C SER A 272 -27.01 -1.28 14.50
N LEU A 273 -25.95 -1.06 13.71
CA LEU A 273 -25.87 0.02 12.73
C LEU A 273 -26.49 -0.41 11.38
N PRO A 274 -27.60 0.22 10.93
CA PRO A 274 -28.27 -0.17 9.68
C PRO A 274 -27.38 -0.07 8.43
N THR A 275 -26.49 0.91 8.39
CA THR A 275 -25.54 1.10 7.29
C THR A 275 -24.54 -0.04 7.16
N VAL A 276 -24.08 -0.59 8.30
CA VAL A 276 -23.18 -1.75 8.32
C VAL A 276 -23.92 -2.99 7.85
N ARG A 277 -25.14 -3.24 8.35
CA ARG A 277 -25.95 -4.40 7.91
C ARG A 277 -26.17 -4.40 6.41
N ARG A 278 -26.60 -3.27 5.84
CA ARG A 278 -26.82 -3.11 4.40
C ARG A 278 -25.54 -3.38 3.61
N SER A 279 -24.45 -2.72 3.96
CA SER A 279 -23.18 -2.90 3.25
C SER A 279 -22.63 -4.32 3.37
N THR A 280 -22.87 -4.99 4.50
CA THR A 280 -22.48 -6.39 4.69
C THR A 280 -23.30 -7.30 3.78
N ALA A 281 -24.63 -7.11 3.73
CA ALA A 281 -25.52 -7.91 2.89
C ALA A 281 -25.17 -7.77 1.41
N GLU A 282 -24.96 -6.53 0.93
CA GLU A 282 -24.55 -6.25 -0.46
C GLU A 282 -23.24 -6.97 -0.82
N GLN A 283 -22.17 -6.77 -0.04
CA GLN A 283 -20.86 -7.36 -0.33
C GLN A 283 -20.85 -8.88 -0.17
N PHE A 284 -21.59 -9.41 0.80
CA PHE A 284 -21.68 -10.84 1.00
C PHE A 284 -22.46 -11.52 -0.13
N TYR A 285 -23.56 -10.90 -0.58
CA TYR A 285 -24.30 -11.36 -1.76
C TYR A 285 -23.40 -11.38 -3.02
N GLU A 286 -22.63 -10.32 -3.26
CA GLU A 286 -21.66 -10.27 -4.37
C GLU A 286 -20.60 -11.37 -4.27
N ALA A 287 -20.05 -11.60 -3.07
CA ALA A 287 -19.08 -12.66 -2.83
C ALA A 287 -19.68 -14.05 -3.07
N LEU A 288 -20.92 -14.30 -2.65
CA LEU A 288 -21.62 -15.56 -2.91
C LEU A 288 -21.95 -15.76 -4.39
N LEU A 289 -22.30 -14.71 -5.14
CA LEU A 289 -22.44 -14.81 -6.60
C LEU A 289 -21.13 -15.21 -7.28
N THR A 290 -20.01 -14.71 -6.76
CA THR A 290 -18.70 -14.86 -7.40
C THR A 290 -18.02 -16.18 -7.02
N TYR A 291 -18.14 -16.59 -5.75
CA TYR A 291 -17.38 -17.69 -5.15
C TYR A 291 -18.25 -18.82 -4.60
N GLY A 292 -19.55 -18.59 -4.42
CA GLY A 292 -20.45 -19.58 -3.84
C GLY A 292 -20.63 -20.81 -4.73
N CYS A 293 -20.68 -21.99 -4.11
CA CYS A 293 -21.17 -23.17 -4.82
C CYS A 293 -22.69 -23.02 -5.00
N LEU A 294 -23.20 -23.24 -6.21
CA LEU A 294 -24.64 -23.23 -6.51
C LEU A 294 -25.32 -24.47 -5.90
N ASP A 295 -25.48 -24.47 -4.58
CA ASP A 295 -26.32 -25.42 -3.86
C ASP A 295 -27.61 -24.74 -3.37
N ASN A 296 -28.62 -25.56 -3.04
CA ASN A 296 -29.92 -25.06 -2.58
C ASN A 296 -29.82 -24.17 -1.33
N HIS A 297 -28.80 -24.38 -0.48
CA HIS A 297 -28.62 -23.57 0.72
C HIS A 297 -28.09 -22.18 0.38
N THR A 298 -27.16 -22.09 -0.56
CA THR A 298 -26.64 -20.82 -1.08
C THR A 298 -27.74 -20.06 -1.80
N GLU A 299 -28.58 -20.70 -2.63
CA GLU A 299 -29.73 -20.05 -3.28
C GLU A 299 -30.73 -19.43 -2.29
N ILE A 300 -31.03 -20.13 -1.19
CA ILE A 300 -31.92 -19.61 -0.13
C ILE A 300 -31.29 -18.38 0.52
N VAL A 301 -30.00 -18.43 0.86
CA VAL A 301 -29.28 -17.29 1.46
C VAL A 301 -29.26 -16.10 0.49
N MET A 302 -29.04 -16.34 -0.79
CA MET A 302 -29.05 -15.30 -1.82
C MET A 302 -30.40 -14.61 -1.95
N THR A 303 -31.49 -15.38 -1.88
CA THR A 303 -32.87 -14.84 -1.91
C THR A 303 -33.19 -14.01 -0.67
N MET A 304 -32.59 -14.31 0.49
CA MET A 304 -32.77 -13.53 1.72
C MET A 304 -31.94 -12.23 1.74
N LEU A 305 -30.90 -12.15 0.92
CA LEU A 305 -29.97 -11.00 0.85
C LEU A 305 -30.31 -10.00 -0.27
N SER A 306 -31.03 -10.44 -1.32
CA SER A 306 -31.53 -9.58 -2.41
C SER A 306 -32.68 -8.66 -1.98
#